data_AF-A0A955S205-F1
#
_entry.id   AF-A0A955S205-F1
#
_cell.length_a   1.000
_cell.length_b   1.000
_cell.length_c   1.000
_cell.angle_alpha   90.00
_cell.angle_beta   90.00
_cell.angle_gamma   90.00
#
_symmetry.space_group_name_H-M   'P 1'
#
loop_
_entity.id
_entity.type
_entity.pdbx_description
1 polymer ?
#
loop_
_entity_poly.entity_id
_entity_poly.type
_entity_poly.pdbx_seq_one_letter_code
_entity_poly.pdbx_strand_id
1 'polypeptide(L)'
;MYFSLSDQPLNPTQLAEGLACDECGALATFAGTVRNHNLDREVIALEYEAYADLCAAEMERLFEEVRSRFAVGDARVCHRTGRLAVGETAVWIGVTAGHRAAAFDACRYLIDELKRRLPIWKKEYYRDGDSGWIGCAPEAGAASLAADTLEKDVRQLSPRQLSEAVLVDVREPIERMMAPLSGIDCLEIPYGSFPDEPELFRDGREYLLFCAQGIRSLQAVRLLRQAGISNAYSLNNTFGEIKAAVNAPR
;
A
#
# COMPACT_ATOMS: atom_id res chain seq x y z
N MET A 1 22.86 1.46 2.10
CA MET A 1 21.55 0.83 2.34
C MET A 1 20.52 1.45 1.43
N TYR A 2 19.65 0.63 0.85
CA TYR A 2 18.75 1.05 -0.22
C TYR A 2 17.37 0.42 -0.04
N PHE A 3 16.33 1.23 -0.24
CA PHE A 3 14.94 0.80 -0.25
C PHE A 3 14.29 1.17 -1.58
N SER A 4 13.45 0.29 -2.11
CA SER A 4 12.60 0.62 -3.25
C SER A 4 11.24 -0.07 -3.24
N LEU A 5 10.29 0.63 -3.84
CA LEU A 5 9.00 0.10 -4.29
C LEU A 5 9.03 0.01 -5.81
N SER A 6 8.51 -1.07 -6.39
CA SER A 6 8.43 -1.25 -7.84
C SER A 6 7.18 -2.04 -8.21
N ASP A 7 6.55 -1.75 -9.33
CA ASP A 7 5.50 -2.60 -9.91
C ASP A 7 6.05 -3.76 -10.76
N GLN A 8 7.36 -3.73 -11.06
CA GLN A 8 8.04 -4.73 -11.89
C GLN A 8 8.48 -5.96 -11.08
N PRO A 9 8.63 -7.13 -11.73
CA PRO A 9 9.18 -8.31 -11.10
C PRO A 9 10.56 -8.06 -10.47
N LEU A 10 10.75 -8.52 -9.24
CA LEU A 10 12.04 -8.44 -8.55
C LEU A 10 12.96 -9.57 -9.04
N ASN A 11 14.21 -9.23 -9.37
CA ASN A 11 15.25 -10.19 -9.73
C ASN A 11 16.23 -10.37 -8.55
N PRO A 12 16.12 -11.46 -7.75
CA PRO A 12 16.96 -11.67 -6.57
C PRO A 12 18.46 -11.67 -6.88
N THR A 13 18.87 -12.18 -8.04
CA THR A 13 20.28 -12.24 -8.43
C THR A 13 20.85 -10.84 -8.64
N GLN A 14 20.16 -10.01 -9.43
CA GLN A 14 20.59 -8.63 -9.68
C GLN A 14 20.59 -7.78 -8.39
N LEU A 15 19.61 -8.01 -7.52
CA LEU A 15 19.54 -7.32 -6.24
C LEU A 15 20.70 -7.72 -5.31
N ALA A 16 21.08 -9.00 -5.31
CA ALA A 16 22.22 -9.52 -4.55
C ALA A 16 23.57 -9.03 -5.10
N GLU A 17 23.73 -8.94 -6.43
CA GLU A 17 24.96 -8.43 -7.06
C GLU A 17 25.31 -7.02 -6.59
N GLY A 18 24.32 -6.15 -6.43
CA GLY A 18 24.57 -4.80 -5.94
C GLY A 18 24.88 -4.69 -4.44
N LEU A 19 24.89 -5.80 -3.71
CA LEU A 19 25.38 -5.88 -2.32
C LEU A 19 26.82 -6.40 -2.23
N ALA A 20 27.51 -6.63 -3.34
CA ALA A 20 28.89 -7.09 -3.34
C ALA A 20 29.78 -6.16 -2.47
N CYS A 21 30.51 -6.76 -1.53
CA CYS A 21 31.37 -6.05 -0.60
C CYS A 21 32.55 -6.94 -0.20
N ASP A 22 33.78 -6.50 -0.53
CA ASP A 22 35.00 -7.27 -0.32
C ASP A 22 35.29 -7.54 1.16
N GLU A 23 34.81 -6.68 2.06
CA GLU A 23 34.96 -6.80 3.51
C GLU A 23 33.91 -7.72 4.17
N CYS A 24 32.88 -8.14 3.42
CA CYS A 24 31.78 -8.94 3.92
C CYS A 24 31.91 -10.42 3.53
N GLY A 25 32.08 -11.29 4.52
CA GLY A 25 32.11 -12.75 4.32
C GLY A 25 30.74 -13.42 4.29
N ALA A 26 29.64 -12.68 4.51
CA ALA A 26 28.29 -13.21 4.54
C ALA A 26 27.28 -12.31 3.84
N LEU A 27 26.36 -12.94 3.11
CA LEU A 27 25.14 -12.35 2.57
C LEU A 27 23.96 -13.23 3.02
N ALA A 28 23.02 -12.65 3.75
CA ALA A 28 21.76 -13.29 4.09
C ALA A 28 20.63 -12.64 3.29
N THR A 29 19.81 -13.47 2.65
CA THR A 29 18.66 -13.00 1.86
C THR A 29 17.35 -13.59 2.37
N PHE A 30 16.28 -12.82 2.23
CA PHE A 30 14.91 -13.24 2.47
C PHE A 30 14.08 -12.89 1.23
N ALA A 31 13.27 -13.83 0.76
CA ALA A 31 12.30 -13.62 -0.31
C ALA A 31 10.91 -14.05 0.17
N GLY A 32 9.98 -13.11 0.22
CA GLY A 32 8.57 -13.39 0.47
C GLY A 32 7.86 -13.66 -0.86
N THR A 33 7.47 -14.91 -1.10
CA THR A 33 6.78 -15.32 -2.34
C THR A 33 5.28 -15.51 -2.14
N VAL A 34 4.51 -15.26 -3.20
CA VAL A 34 3.07 -15.50 -3.18
C VAL A 34 2.79 -17.00 -3.13
N ARG A 35 2.07 -17.43 -2.10
CA ARG A 35 1.62 -18.83 -1.95
C ARG A 35 0.26 -19.02 -2.62
N ASN A 36 -0.03 -20.25 -3.03
CA ASN A 36 -1.30 -20.63 -3.67
C ASN A 36 -2.45 -20.90 -2.68
N HIS A 37 -2.24 -20.71 -1.38
CA HIS A 37 -3.26 -20.96 -0.37
C HIS A 37 -3.13 -19.99 0.81
N ASN A 38 -4.26 -19.64 1.40
CA ASN A 38 -4.36 -18.96 2.68
C ASN A 38 -5.67 -19.36 3.37
N LEU A 39 -5.62 -19.73 4.66
CA LEU A 39 -6.79 -20.14 5.45
C LEU A 39 -7.71 -21.13 4.71
N ASP A 40 -7.12 -22.20 4.15
CA ASP A 40 -7.80 -23.25 3.36
C ASP A 40 -8.48 -22.81 2.05
N ARG A 41 -8.27 -21.55 1.63
CA ARG A 41 -8.74 -21.02 0.33
C ARG A 41 -7.60 -21.00 -0.69
N GLU A 42 -7.94 -21.25 -1.96
CA GLU A 42 -7.00 -21.23 -3.07
C GLU A 42 -6.76 -19.80 -3.56
N VAL A 43 -5.56 -19.27 -3.33
CA VAL A 43 -5.12 -17.94 -3.76
C VAL A 43 -4.62 -18.02 -5.20
N ILE A 44 -5.13 -17.14 -6.06
CA ILE A 44 -4.70 -17.03 -7.46
C ILE A 44 -3.76 -15.85 -7.70
N ALA A 45 -3.89 -14.79 -6.89
CA ALA A 45 -3.02 -13.61 -6.96
C ALA A 45 -3.06 -12.80 -5.65
N LEU A 46 -2.05 -11.96 -5.46
CA LEU A 46 -2.05 -10.87 -4.49
C LEU A 46 -2.00 -9.53 -5.22
N GLU A 47 -2.46 -8.47 -4.57
CA GLU A 47 -2.22 -7.09 -5.02
C GLU A 47 -1.72 -6.26 -3.84
N TYR A 48 -0.63 -5.53 -4.05
CA TYR A 48 -0.01 -4.71 -3.01
C TYR A 48 -0.16 -3.22 -3.31
N GLU A 49 -0.57 -2.45 -2.30
CA GLU A 49 -0.58 -0.99 -2.32
C GLU A 49 0.39 -0.48 -1.25
N ALA A 50 1.03 0.66 -1.49
CA ALA A 50 1.96 1.25 -0.54
C ALA A 50 1.86 2.77 -0.52
N TYR A 51 1.95 3.37 0.68
CA TYR A 51 2.19 4.81 0.79
C TYR A 51 3.69 5.06 0.66
N ALA A 52 4.15 5.31 -0.57
CA ALA A 52 5.57 5.34 -0.93
C ALA A 52 6.42 6.30 -0.07
N ASP A 53 5.99 7.54 0.11
CA ASP A 53 6.75 8.54 0.87
C ASP A 53 6.92 8.12 2.34
N LEU A 54 5.86 7.60 2.95
CA LEU A 54 5.87 7.15 4.33
C LEU A 54 6.70 5.86 4.50
N CYS A 55 6.61 4.94 3.53
CA CYS A 55 7.48 3.77 3.46
C CYS A 55 8.97 4.17 3.39
N ALA A 56 9.32 5.13 2.55
CA ALA A 56 10.71 5.61 2.43
C ALA A 56 11.21 6.21 3.76
N ALA A 57 10.41 7.08 4.38
CA ALA A 57 10.75 7.69 5.67
C ALA A 57 10.90 6.66 6.80
N GLU A 58 10.02 5.66 6.88
CA GLU A 58 10.12 4.58 7.87
C GLU A 58 11.31 3.66 7.61
N MET A 59 11.64 3.38 6.35
CA MET A 59 12.80 2.57 6.00
C MET A 59 14.12 3.24 6.32
N GLU A 60 14.23 4.56 6.16
CA GLU A 60 15.41 5.31 6.61
C GLU A 60 15.64 5.15 8.12
N ARG A 61 14.57 5.24 8.92
CA ARG A 61 14.63 4.99 10.37
C ARG A 61 15.06 3.56 10.68
N LEU A 62 14.50 2.58 9.98
CA LEU A 62 14.88 1.17 10.15
C LEU A 62 16.34 0.91 9.76
N PHE A 63 16.85 1.53 8.70
CA PHE A 63 18.25 1.40 8.33
C PHE A 63 19.18 1.96 9.39
N GLU A 64 18.81 3.07 10.04
CA GLU A 64 19.60 3.62 11.14
C GLU A 64 19.58 2.72 12.38
N GLU A 65 18.44 2.12 12.69
CA GLU A 65 18.34 1.10 13.73
C GLU A 65 19.18 -0.15 13.41
N VAL A 66 19.21 -0.58 12.15
CA VAL A 66 20.01 -1.74 11.74
C VAL A 66 21.51 -1.44 11.87
N ARG A 67 21.97 -0.27 11.40
CA ARG A 67 23.38 0.14 11.53
C ARG A 67 23.82 0.25 12.98
N SER A 68 22.96 0.75 13.86
CA SER A 68 23.30 0.92 15.28
C SER A 68 23.26 -0.38 16.07
N ARG A 69 22.48 -1.38 15.63
CA ARG A 69 22.29 -2.66 16.36
C ARG A 69 23.15 -3.81 15.84
N PHE A 70 23.48 -3.83 14.55
CA PHE A 70 24.13 -4.97 13.92
C PHE A 70 25.41 -4.55 13.20
N ALA A 71 26.45 -5.37 13.29
CA ALA A 71 27.70 -5.18 12.54
C ALA A 71 27.53 -5.63 11.08
N VAL A 72 26.79 -4.84 10.30
CA VAL A 72 26.47 -5.10 8.88
C VAL A 72 27.27 -4.16 7.97
N GLY A 73 27.55 -4.62 6.75
CA GLY A 73 28.18 -3.81 5.71
C GLY A 73 27.13 -2.98 4.94
N ASP A 74 26.16 -3.67 4.33
CA ASP A 74 25.06 -3.02 3.61
C ASP A 74 23.75 -3.82 3.70
N ALA A 75 22.64 -3.18 3.36
CA ALA A 75 21.31 -3.78 3.31
C ALA A 75 20.49 -3.21 2.15
N ARG A 76 19.74 -4.08 1.48
CA ARG A 76 18.77 -3.73 0.43
C ARG A 76 17.42 -4.32 0.76
N VAL A 77 16.37 -3.52 0.59
CA VAL A 77 14.98 -3.91 0.80
C VAL A 77 14.17 -3.47 -0.41
N CYS A 78 13.57 -4.42 -1.12
CA CYS A 78 12.75 -4.14 -2.29
C CYS A 78 11.39 -4.78 -2.10
N HIS A 79 10.32 -4.00 -2.22
CA HIS A 79 8.96 -4.52 -2.16
C HIS A 79 8.23 -4.23 -3.46
N ARG A 80 7.57 -5.25 -4.00
CA ARG A 80 6.75 -5.12 -5.20
C ARG A 80 5.34 -4.64 -4.85
N THR A 81 4.85 -3.67 -5.61
CA THR A 81 3.48 -3.16 -5.58
C THR A 81 2.70 -3.62 -6.82
N GLY A 82 1.39 -3.42 -6.83
CA GLY A 82 0.53 -3.91 -7.91
C GLY A 82 0.25 -5.39 -7.79
N ARG A 83 -0.19 -6.01 -8.89
CA ARG A 83 -0.67 -7.39 -8.93
C ARG A 83 0.46 -8.40 -9.11
N LEU A 84 0.44 -9.45 -8.30
CA LEU A 84 1.38 -10.56 -8.30
C LEU A 84 0.64 -11.90 -8.39
N ALA A 85 1.07 -12.76 -9.30
CA ALA A 85 0.63 -14.15 -9.39
C ALA A 85 1.32 -15.02 -8.32
N VAL A 86 0.74 -16.20 -8.09
CA VAL A 86 1.36 -17.27 -7.29
C VAL A 86 2.79 -17.56 -7.78
N GLY A 87 3.71 -17.68 -6.83
CA GLY A 87 5.13 -17.94 -7.07
C GLY A 87 5.98 -16.67 -7.27
N GLU A 88 5.38 -15.52 -7.53
CA GLU A 88 6.13 -14.28 -7.68
C GLU A 88 6.66 -13.75 -6.34
N THR A 89 7.78 -13.03 -6.37
CA THR A 89 8.40 -12.43 -5.16
C THR A 89 7.77 -11.07 -4.88
N ALA A 90 7.11 -10.96 -3.72
CA ALA A 90 6.51 -9.73 -3.22
C ALA A 90 7.51 -8.84 -2.50
N VAL A 91 8.44 -9.43 -1.75
CA VAL A 91 9.45 -8.67 -1.03
C VAL A 91 10.77 -9.43 -1.07
N TRP A 92 11.86 -8.70 -1.26
CA TRP A 92 13.21 -9.22 -1.19
C TRP A 92 14.04 -8.35 -0.27
N ILE A 93 14.80 -8.98 0.62
CA ILE A 93 15.73 -8.34 1.54
C ILE A 93 17.07 -9.03 1.41
N GLY A 94 18.14 -8.25 1.33
CA GLY A 94 19.51 -8.75 1.38
C GLY A 94 20.32 -7.93 2.37
N VAL A 95 21.11 -8.59 3.19
CA VAL A 95 22.00 -7.95 4.17
C VAL A 95 23.37 -8.59 4.13
N THR A 96 24.41 -7.77 4.02
CA THR A 96 25.80 -8.22 4.10
C THR A 96 26.42 -7.91 5.45
N ALA A 97 27.34 -8.77 5.88
CA ALA A 97 28.12 -8.57 7.09
C ALA A 97 29.45 -9.32 6.99
N GLY A 98 30.41 -8.97 7.85
CA GLY A 98 31.66 -9.72 7.98
C GLY A 98 31.43 -11.20 8.33
N HIS A 99 30.39 -11.48 9.13
CA HIS A 99 30.06 -12.84 9.58
C HIS A 99 28.56 -13.13 9.54
N ARG A 100 28.22 -14.41 9.34
CA ARG A 100 26.84 -14.89 9.11
C ARG A 100 25.83 -14.49 10.19
N ALA A 101 26.24 -14.42 11.46
CA ALA A 101 25.32 -14.14 12.57
C ALA A 101 24.65 -12.76 12.40
N ALA A 102 25.46 -11.71 12.22
CA ALA A 102 24.95 -10.36 12.02
C ALA A 102 24.10 -10.23 10.75
N ALA A 103 24.47 -10.92 9.66
CA ALA A 103 23.69 -10.92 8.43
C ALA A 103 22.29 -11.54 8.63
N PHE A 104 22.20 -12.71 9.29
CA PHE A 104 20.92 -13.36 9.57
C PHE A 104 20.04 -12.54 10.51
N ASP A 105 20.62 -12.05 11.61
CA ASP A 105 19.87 -11.32 12.63
C ASP A 105 19.29 -10.00 12.08
N ALA A 106 20.10 -9.26 11.32
CA ALA A 106 19.65 -8.03 10.67
C ALA A 106 18.63 -8.28 9.56
N CYS A 107 18.79 -9.34 8.76
CA CYS A 107 17.83 -9.70 7.71
C CYS A 107 16.47 -10.06 8.32
N ARG A 108 16.47 -10.85 9.41
CA ARG A 108 15.27 -11.18 10.18
C ARG A 108 14.62 -9.93 10.79
N TYR A 109 15.42 -9.06 11.40
CA TYR A 109 14.94 -7.81 11.98
C TYR A 109 14.22 -6.94 10.94
N LEU A 110 14.82 -6.77 9.76
CA LEU A 110 14.25 -5.96 8.68
C LEU A 110 12.89 -6.49 8.20
N ILE A 111 12.73 -7.80 7.99
CA ILE A 111 11.43 -8.32 7.53
C ILE A 111 10.34 -8.18 8.60
N ASP A 112 10.68 -8.45 9.86
CA ASP A 112 9.71 -8.38 10.97
C ASP A 112 9.25 -6.93 11.18
N GLU A 113 10.19 -5.97 11.16
CA GLU A 113 9.87 -4.56 11.32
C GLU A 113 9.22 -3.92 10.08
N LEU A 114 9.60 -4.34 8.88
CA LEU A 114 8.93 -3.92 7.64
C LEU A 114 7.45 -4.25 7.71
N LYS A 115 7.10 -5.48 8.06
CA LYS A 115 5.69 -5.91 8.16
C LYS A 115 4.91 -5.19 9.25
N ARG A 116 5.61 -4.69 10.28
CA ARG A 116 5.01 -4.02 11.42
C ARG A 116 4.77 -2.52 11.17
N ARG A 117 5.70 -1.86 10.47
CA ARG A 117 5.76 -0.40 10.39
C ARG A 117 5.41 0.16 9.02
N LEU A 118 5.75 -0.56 7.96
CA LEU A 118 5.58 -0.01 6.62
C LEU A 118 4.09 -0.05 6.23
N PRO A 119 3.54 1.08 5.77
CA PRO A 119 2.18 1.18 5.27
C PRO A 119 2.08 0.52 3.88
N ILE A 120 2.15 -0.81 3.86
CA ILE A 120 2.00 -1.67 2.69
C ILE A 120 0.83 -2.62 2.93
N TRP A 121 -0.21 -2.53 2.12
CA TRP A 121 -1.40 -3.36 2.22
C TRP A 121 -1.39 -4.44 1.16
N LYS A 122 -2.00 -5.58 1.51
CA LYS A 122 -2.21 -6.68 0.58
C LYS A 122 -3.70 -6.96 0.41
N LYS A 123 -4.09 -7.25 -0.82
CA LYS A 123 -5.37 -7.87 -1.17
C LYS A 123 -5.11 -9.27 -1.72
N GLU A 124 -5.94 -10.23 -1.32
CA GLU A 124 -5.87 -11.59 -1.83
C GLU A 124 -7.03 -11.83 -2.80
N TYR A 125 -6.70 -12.46 -3.92
CA TYR A 125 -7.65 -12.89 -4.94
C TYR A 125 -7.78 -14.41 -4.85
N TYR A 126 -8.98 -14.92 -4.60
CA TYR A 126 -9.23 -16.36 -4.51
C TYR A 126 -9.95 -16.89 -5.76
N ARG A 127 -9.86 -18.20 -6.00
CA ARG A 127 -10.52 -18.84 -7.16
C ARG A 127 -12.04 -18.73 -7.12
N ASP A 128 -12.63 -18.76 -5.93
CA ASP A 128 -14.07 -18.71 -5.68
C ASP A 128 -14.64 -17.27 -5.63
N GLY A 129 -13.79 -16.25 -5.71
CA GLY A 129 -14.15 -14.83 -5.69
C GLY A 129 -13.07 -13.97 -5.02
N ASP A 130 -13.19 -12.65 -5.13
CA ASP A 130 -12.32 -11.72 -4.39
C ASP A 130 -12.75 -11.66 -2.93
N SER A 131 -11.82 -11.89 -2.01
CA SER A 131 -11.95 -11.31 -0.67
C SER A 131 -11.47 -9.86 -0.71
N GLY A 132 -12.09 -8.99 0.09
CA GLY A 132 -11.64 -7.60 0.27
C GLY A 132 -10.17 -7.49 0.67
N TRP A 133 -9.65 -6.25 0.71
CA TRP A 133 -8.33 -5.97 1.27
C TRP A 133 -8.25 -6.53 2.69
N ILE A 134 -7.17 -7.25 3.03
CA ILE A 134 -7.08 -7.87 4.35
C ILE A 134 -6.72 -6.81 5.41
N GLY A 135 -7.79 -6.26 5.99
CA GLY A 135 -7.96 -5.71 7.34
C GLY A 135 -9.42 -6.01 7.72
N CYS A 136 -9.63 -6.82 8.77
CA CYS A 136 -10.88 -7.44 9.28
C CYS A 136 -12.26 -7.19 8.56
N ALA A 137 -12.89 -8.31 8.15
CA ALA A 137 -14.35 -8.61 7.93
C ALA A 137 -15.02 -8.23 6.55
N PRO A 138 -16.12 -8.91 6.10
CA PRO A 138 -16.16 -9.61 4.79
C PRO A 138 -17.31 -9.32 3.77
N GLU A 139 -16.96 -9.60 2.49
CA GLU A 139 -17.69 -10.14 1.29
C GLU A 139 -19.03 -9.59 0.72
N ALA A 140 -19.01 -9.12 -0.55
CA ALA A 140 -19.82 -9.65 -1.68
C ALA A 140 -19.39 -9.07 -3.06
N GLY A 141 -19.68 -9.82 -4.14
CA GLY A 141 -19.00 -9.79 -5.45
C GLY A 141 -19.25 -8.59 -6.39
N ALA A 142 -18.27 -8.34 -7.28
CA ALA A 142 -18.25 -7.21 -8.21
C ALA A 142 -18.11 -7.64 -9.68
N ALA A 143 -19.13 -7.36 -10.49
CA ALA A 143 -19.01 -7.31 -11.94
C ALA A 143 -18.13 -6.12 -12.38
N SER A 144 -17.37 -6.30 -13.46
CA SER A 144 -16.47 -5.31 -14.07
C SER A 144 -17.25 -4.11 -14.63
N LEU A 145 -17.22 -2.98 -13.91
CA LEU A 145 -17.62 -1.65 -14.41
C LEU A 145 -16.37 -0.92 -14.91
N ALA A 146 -16.47 -0.27 -16.08
CA ALA A 146 -15.36 0.45 -16.70
C ALA A 146 -14.84 1.58 -15.78
N ALA A 147 -13.52 1.58 -15.53
CA ALA A 147 -12.83 2.43 -14.57
C ALA A 147 -13.05 3.94 -14.81
N ASP A 148 -13.16 4.37 -16.07
CA ASP A 148 -13.29 5.77 -16.48
C ASP A 148 -14.53 6.50 -15.94
N THR A 149 -15.54 5.78 -15.43
CA THR A 149 -16.76 6.38 -14.83
C THR A 149 -16.73 6.46 -13.31
N LEU A 150 -15.73 5.85 -12.66
CA LEU A 150 -15.61 5.73 -11.21
C LEU A 150 -14.52 6.63 -10.63
N GLU A 151 -13.62 7.11 -11.48
CA GLU A 151 -12.42 7.82 -11.07
C GLU A 151 -12.45 9.28 -11.53
N LYS A 152 -11.83 10.16 -10.73
CA LYS A 152 -11.57 11.55 -11.08
C LYS A 152 -10.11 11.88 -10.77
N ASP A 153 -9.50 12.72 -11.60
CA ASP A 153 -8.18 13.28 -11.35
C ASP A 153 -8.33 14.62 -10.61
N VAL A 154 -7.81 14.70 -9.38
CA VAL A 154 -7.87 15.90 -8.53
C VAL A 154 -7.28 17.13 -9.21
N ARG A 155 -6.30 16.95 -10.10
CA ARG A 155 -5.64 18.04 -10.84
C ARG A 155 -6.54 18.65 -11.92
N GLN A 156 -7.61 17.95 -12.29
CA GLN A 156 -8.59 18.40 -13.27
C GLN A 156 -9.85 19.00 -12.61
N LEU A 157 -9.94 18.95 -11.27
CA LEU A 157 -11.06 19.53 -10.53
C LEU A 157 -10.85 21.02 -10.31
N SER A 158 -11.89 21.82 -10.54
CA SER A 158 -11.87 23.23 -10.13
C SER A 158 -11.92 23.37 -8.60
N PRO A 159 -11.39 24.47 -8.03
CA PRO A 159 -11.47 24.73 -6.58
C PRO A 159 -12.91 24.66 -6.04
N ARG A 160 -13.89 25.06 -6.86
CA ARG A 160 -15.30 24.98 -6.54
C ARG A 160 -15.78 23.54 -6.39
N GLN A 161 -15.49 22.67 -7.37
CA GLN A 161 -15.86 21.25 -7.33
C GLN A 161 -15.26 20.55 -6.10
N LEU A 162 -13.99 20.82 -5.81
CA LEU A 162 -13.31 20.25 -4.64
C LEU A 162 -13.90 20.75 -3.31
N SER A 163 -14.42 21.98 -3.27
CA SER A 163 -15.04 22.55 -2.06
C SER A 163 -16.50 22.18 -1.85
N GLU A 164 -17.24 21.86 -2.92
CA GLU A 164 -18.65 21.46 -2.87
C GLU A 164 -18.81 19.95 -2.59
N ALA A 165 -17.80 19.15 -2.96
CA ALA A 165 -17.77 17.73 -2.68
C ALA A 165 -17.36 17.41 -1.23
N VAL A 166 -17.87 16.32 -0.70
CA VAL A 166 -17.44 15.76 0.58
C VAL A 166 -16.22 14.88 0.34
N LEU A 167 -15.08 15.29 0.89
CA LEU A 167 -13.88 14.45 0.88
C LEU A 167 -14.02 13.31 1.89
N VAL A 168 -13.63 12.11 1.48
CA VAL A 168 -13.63 10.93 2.34
C VAL A 168 -12.25 10.28 2.33
N ASP A 169 -11.57 10.33 3.47
CA ASP A 169 -10.27 9.70 3.67
C ASP A 169 -10.49 8.24 4.05
N VAL A 170 -10.19 7.32 3.13
CA VAL A 170 -10.30 5.86 3.38
C VAL A 170 -8.96 5.23 3.79
N ARG A 171 -7.96 6.05 4.13
CA ARG A 171 -6.68 5.56 4.67
C ARG A 171 -6.85 5.00 6.08
N GLU A 172 -6.01 4.04 6.40
CA GLU A 172 -5.98 3.42 7.72
C GLU A 172 -5.51 4.43 8.78
N PRO A 173 -5.93 4.28 10.06
CA PRO A 173 -5.60 5.24 11.12
C PRO A 173 -4.11 5.57 11.24
N ILE A 174 -3.23 4.59 11.02
CA ILE A 174 -1.77 4.79 11.09
C ILE A 174 -1.26 5.78 10.03
N GLU A 175 -1.77 5.71 8.81
CA GLU A 175 -1.40 6.62 7.72
C GLU A 175 -1.83 8.04 8.04
N ARG A 176 -3.03 8.19 8.59
CA ARG A 176 -3.62 9.50 8.93
C ARG A 176 -2.88 10.14 10.10
N MET A 177 -2.52 9.36 11.11
CA MET A 177 -1.71 9.80 12.23
C MET A 177 -0.30 10.23 11.79
N MET A 178 0.33 9.47 10.89
CA MET A 178 1.68 9.78 10.41
C MET A 178 1.72 10.90 9.37
N ALA A 179 0.67 11.02 8.55
CA ALA A 179 0.56 11.98 7.46
C ALA A 179 -0.87 12.56 7.39
N PRO A 180 -1.22 13.49 8.29
CA PRO A 180 -2.55 14.10 8.32
C PRO A 180 -2.78 15.00 7.10
N LEU A 181 -4.04 15.07 6.68
CA LEU A 181 -4.53 16.08 5.75
C LEU A 181 -4.97 17.30 6.56
N SER A 182 -4.29 18.42 6.36
CA SER A 182 -4.62 19.71 6.98
C SER A 182 -5.36 20.61 5.98
N GLY A 183 -6.12 21.57 6.48
CA GLY A 183 -6.70 22.65 5.67
C GLY A 183 -8.08 22.36 5.06
N ILE A 184 -8.61 21.15 5.23
CA ILE A 184 -9.96 20.78 4.82
C ILE A 184 -10.52 19.71 5.76
N ASP A 185 -11.82 19.78 6.02
CA ASP A 185 -12.52 18.71 6.72
C ASP A 185 -12.77 17.54 5.76
N CYS A 186 -12.54 16.33 6.23
CA CYS A 186 -12.86 15.11 5.50
C CYS A 186 -13.54 14.11 6.43
N LEU A 187 -14.42 13.29 5.86
CA LEU A 187 -14.97 12.14 6.56
C LEU A 187 -13.89 11.06 6.64
N GLU A 188 -13.61 10.59 7.85
CA GLU A 188 -12.60 9.58 8.09
C GLU A 188 -13.25 8.20 8.20
N ILE A 189 -13.15 7.39 7.15
CA ILE A 189 -13.77 6.06 7.09
C ILE A 189 -12.70 5.07 6.62
N PRO A 190 -11.87 4.52 7.53
CA PRO A 190 -10.84 3.55 7.17
C PRO A 190 -11.40 2.45 6.28
N TYR A 191 -10.66 2.05 5.25
CA TYR A 191 -11.14 1.03 4.33
C TYR A 191 -11.46 -0.29 5.04
N GLY A 192 -10.65 -0.72 6.01
CA GLY A 192 -10.94 -1.90 6.83
C GLY A 192 -12.17 -1.79 7.75
N SER A 193 -12.84 -0.64 7.78
CA SER A 193 -14.10 -0.43 8.49
C SER A 193 -15.13 0.26 7.59
N PHE A 194 -14.96 0.15 6.27
CA PHE A 194 -15.86 0.75 5.31
C PHE A 194 -17.23 0.05 5.39
N PRO A 195 -18.35 0.79 5.46
CA PRO A 195 -19.64 0.21 5.76
C PRO A 195 -20.17 -0.64 4.59
N ASP A 196 -20.70 -1.82 4.92
CA ASP A 196 -21.43 -2.67 3.98
C ASP A 196 -22.77 -2.04 3.55
N GLU A 197 -23.41 -1.30 4.47
CA GLU A 197 -24.62 -0.51 4.23
C GLU A 197 -24.31 1.00 4.27
N PRO A 198 -23.89 1.59 3.13
CA PRO A 198 -23.39 2.96 3.05
C PRO A 198 -24.51 4.02 3.00
N GLU A 199 -25.49 3.95 3.91
CA GLU A 199 -26.63 4.89 3.95
C GLU A 199 -26.20 6.37 4.09
N LEU A 200 -25.04 6.61 4.72
CA LEU A 200 -24.41 7.93 4.82
C LEU A 200 -24.22 8.62 3.44
N PHE A 201 -24.06 7.84 2.37
CA PHE A 201 -23.78 8.34 1.04
C PHE A 201 -25.04 8.61 0.19
N ARG A 202 -26.25 8.34 0.74
CA ARG A 202 -27.54 8.51 0.03
C ARG A 202 -28.16 9.89 0.14
N ASP A 203 -27.44 10.87 0.68
CA ASP A 203 -27.96 12.24 0.89
C ASP A 203 -27.81 13.16 -0.33
N GLY A 204 -27.42 12.63 -1.49
CA GLY A 204 -27.34 13.35 -2.75
C GLY A 204 -26.12 14.26 -2.91
N ARG A 205 -25.22 14.35 -1.91
CA ARG A 205 -23.96 15.09 -2.03
C ARG A 205 -22.97 14.34 -2.92
N GLU A 206 -22.06 15.05 -3.58
CA GLU A 206 -20.95 14.39 -4.28
C GLU A 206 -19.87 13.98 -3.27
N TYR A 207 -19.37 12.74 -3.37
CA TYR A 207 -18.31 12.20 -2.52
C TYR A 207 -17.05 11.93 -3.34
N LEU A 208 -15.90 12.42 -2.87
CA LEU A 208 -14.59 12.13 -3.44
C LEU A 208 -13.78 11.34 -2.41
N LEU A 209 -13.66 10.04 -2.65
CA LEU A 209 -12.92 9.13 -1.80
C LEU A 209 -11.45 9.14 -2.22
N PHE A 210 -10.54 9.09 -1.26
CA PHE A 210 -9.13 8.97 -1.55
C PHE A 210 -8.40 8.06 -0.56
N CYS A 211 -7.31 7.48 -1.04
CA CYS A 211 -6.37 6.72 -0.23
C CYS A 211 -4.93 7.06 -0.64
N ALA A 212 -3.96 6.21 -0.30
CA ALA A 212 -2.56 6.45 -0.62
C ALA A 212 -2.27 6.50 -2.13
N GLN A 213 -2.83 5.56 -2.92
CA GLN A 213 -2.57 5.40 -4.37
C GLN A 213 -3.86 5.25 -5.20
N GLY A 214 -5.02 5.61 -4.65
CA GLY A 214 -6.32 5.49 -5.34
C GLY A 214 -6.94 4.09 -5.36
N ILE A 215 -6.22 3.04 -4.93
CA ILE A 215 -6.69 1.66 -5.09
C ILE A 215 -7.82 1.32 -4.10
N ARG A 216 -7.64 1.61 -2.80
CA ARG A 216 -8.67 1.38 -1.78
C ARG A 216 -9.91 2.26 -2.01
N SER A 217 -9.71 3.53 -2.39
CA SER A 217 -10.83 4.42 -2.72
C SER A 217 -11.61 3.93 -3.93
N LEU A 218 -10.95 3.37 -4.95
CA LEU A 218 -11.64 2.78 -6.10
C LEU A 218 -12.48 1.56 -5.70
N GLN A 219 -11.97 0.70 -4.81
CA GLN A 219 -12.76 -0.42 -4.31
C GLN A 219 -13.94 0.05 -3.47
N ALA A 220 -13.75 1.04 -2.60
CA ALA A 220 -14.83 1.62 -1.82
C ALA A 220 -15.92 2.18 -2.74
N VAL A 221 -15.55 2.90 -3.80
CA VAL A 221 -16.51 3.39 -4.81
C VAL A 221 -17.21 2.26 -5.56
N ARG A 222 -16.53 1.14 -5.85
CA ARG A 222 -17.17 -0.04 -6.46
C ARG A 222 -18.22 -0.66 -5.53
N LEU A 223 -17.95 -0.74 -4.23
CA LEU A 223 -18.93 -1.19 -3.23
C LEU A 223 -20.13 -0.23 -3.18
N LEU A 224 -19.87 1.08 -3.13
CA LEU A 224 -20.93 2.10 -3.18
C LEU A 224 -21.79 1.95 -4.46
N ARG A 225 -21.17 1.72 -5.62
CA ARG A 225 -21.89 1.52 -6.88
C ARG A 225 -22.77 0.27 -6.87
N GLN A 226 -22.30 -0.84 -6.29
CA GLN A 226 -23.11 -2.04 -6.13
C GLN A 226 -24.32 -1.81 -5.22
N ALA A 227 -24.15 -0.97 -4.19
CA ALA A 227 -25.24 -0.51 -3.33
C ALA A 227 -26.16 0.55 -4.01
N GLY A 228 -25.95 0.86 -5.29
CA GLY A 228 -26.76 1.82 -6.06
C GLY A 228 -26.43 3.29 -5.83
N ILE A 229 -25.26 3.61 -5.25
CA ILE A 229 -24.81 4.98 -5.00
C ILE A 229 -23.94 5.44 -6.18
N SER A 230 -24.45 6.40 -6.96
CA SER A 230 -23.82 6.89 -8.21
C SER A 230 -23.02 8.19 -8.06
N ASN A 231 -23.15 8.87 -6.92
CA ASN A 231 -22.61 10.19 -6.58
C ASN A 231 -21.24 10.14 -5.85
N ALA A 232 -20.59 8.97 -5.82
CA ALA A 232 -19.25 8.79 -5.22
C ALA A 232 -18.19 8.48 -6.28
N TYR A 233 -16.99 9.03 -6.14
CA TYR A 233 -15.88 8.86 -7.08
C TYR A 233 -14.55 8.69 -6.34
N SER A 234 -13.62 7.95 -6.94
CA SER A 234 -12.28 7.73 -6.40
C SER A 234 -11.33 8.74 -7.01
N LEU A 235 -10.51 9.39 -6.18
CA LEU A 235 -9.36 10.14 -6.67
C LEU A 235 -8.26 9.16 -7.04
N ASN A 236 -7.88 9.12 -8.32
CA ASN A 236 -6.86 8.21 -8.86
C ASN A 236 -5.42 8.73 -8.69
N ASN A 237 -5.26 9.73 -7.82
CA ASN A 237 -4.00 10.39 -7.54
C ASN A 237 -3.35 9.83 -6.27
N THR A 238 -2.06 10.10 -6.11
CA THR A 238 -1.36 9.83 -4.85
C THR A 238 -1.86 10.75 -3.74
N PHE A 239 -1.76 10.33 -2.48
CA PHE A 239 -2.12 11.21 -1.35
C PHE A 239 -1.29 12.51 -1.33
N GLY A 240 -0.03 12.47 -1.79
CA GLY A 240 0.80 13.68 -1.92
C GLY A 240 0.21 14.70 -2.90
N GLU A 241 -0.25 14.26 -4.07
CA GLU A 241 -0.91 15.11 -5.06
C GLU A 241 -2.24 15.67 -4.54
N ILE A 242 -3.03 14.85 -3.85
CA ILE A 242 -4.30 15.28 -3.25
C ILE A 242 -4.04 16.36 -2.19
N LYS A 243 -3.07 16.12 -1.30
CA LYS A 243 -2.67 17.09 -0.28
C LYS A 243 -2.22 18.42 -0.90
N ALA A 244 -1.47 18.37 -2.00
CA ALA A 244 -1.04 19.57 -2.71
C ALA A 244 -2.22 20.32 -3.34
N ALA A 245 -3.17 19.62 -3.98
CA ALA A 245 -4.34 20.22 -4.61
C ALA A 245 -5.29 20.87 -3.59
N VAL A 246 -5.51 20.20 -2.46
CA VAL A 246 -6.35 20.70 -1.35
C VAL A 246 -5.76 21.97 -0.72
N ASN A 247 -4.44 22.02 -0.56
CA ASN A 247 -3.74 23.12 0.10
C ASN A 247 -3.26 24.20 -0.88
N ALA A 248 -3.62 24.12 -2.17
CA ALA A 248 -3.29 25.16 -3.14
C ALA A 248 -3.99 26.48 -2.76
N PRO A 249 -3.31 27.63 -2.88
CA PRO A 249 -3.94 28.93 -2.63
C PRO A 249 -5.13 29.13 -3.58
N ARG A 250 -6.29 29.47 -3.00
CA ARG A 250 -7.56 29.71 -3.71
C ARG A 250 -7.69 31.15 -4.17
#